data_AF-I1WXQ8-F1
#
_entry.id   AF-I1WXQ8-F1
#
_cell.length_a   1.000
_cell.length_b   1.000
_cell.length_c   1.000
_cell.angle_alpha   90.00
_cell.angle_beta   90.00
_cell.angle_gamma   90.00
#
_symmetry.space_group_name_H-M   'P 1'
#
loop_
_entity.id
_entity.type
_entity.pdbx_description
1 polymer ?
#
loop_
_entity_poly.entity_id
_entity_poly.type
_entity_poly.pdbx_seq_one_letter_code
_entity_poly.pdbx_strand_id
1 'polypeptide(L)'
;GHYGSGQLLGVMAKETLTIGNMTIENQEFGESVYEPGSTFVFAKFDGVLGLGYPALAEVRGKTVFDNIIAQKKVDQAVFSFYLTRSKADGSSSEGCASYWRNRQRVIFWERSIGIPVTDQGYWQIQIDSVAVQGANSFCLKGCQGIVDTGTSLLGGPLTEILTIQQFIGASPSSTGEFVLDCARLSSLPHVTFVLGGKEYTLTPQQYVRKETQGGQSVCFSGFQPVNLISSQGPLWILGDVFLTE
;
A
#
# COMPACT_ATOMS: atom_id res chain seq x y z
N GLY A 1 7.72 -2.36 18.55
CA GLY A 1 7.42 -2.18 17.13
C GLY A 1 8.33 -1.17 16.50
N HIS A 2 8.93 -1.49 15.37
CA HIS A 2 9.54 -0.50 14.47
C HIS A 2 8.76 -0.46 13.15
N TYR A 3 8.56 0.73 12.60
CA TYR A 3 7.94 0.95 11.29
C TYR A 3 8.66 2.10 10.58
N GLY A 4 8.40 2.31 9.28
CA GLY A 4 9.21 3.20 8.44
C GLY A 4 9.37 4.63 8.97
N SER A 5 8.36 5.16 9.66
CA SER A 5 8.33 6.51 10.22
C SER A 5 8.60 6.60 11.72
N GLY A 6 8.90 5.49 12.41
CA GLY A 6 9.13 5.53 13.86
C GLY A 6 9.17 4.18 14.57
N GLN A 7 8.88 4.25 15.87
CA GLN A 7 8.83 3.09 16.76
C GLN A 7 7.66 3.26 17.73
N LEU A 8 7.21 2.15 18.30
CA LEU A 8 6.18 2.07 19.31
C LEU A 8 6.62 1.06 20.37
N LEU A 9 6.39 1.40 21.64
CA LEU A 9 6.57 0.49 22.76
C LEU A 9 5.20 0.05 23.26
N GLY A 10 5.08 -1.24 23.54
CA GLY A 10 3.82 -1.81 23.99
C GLY A 10 4.01 -3.05 24.83
N VAL A 11 2.91 -3.56 25.35
CA VAL A 11 2.82 -4.83 26.06
C VAL A 11 1.90 -5.79 25.31
N MET A 12 2.15 -7.08 25.42
CA MET A 12 1.31 -8.07 24.78
C MET A 12 0.05 -8.32 25.59
N ALA A 13 -1.08 -8.34 24.91
CA ALA A 13 -2.38 -8.70 25.45
C ALA A 13 -3.05 -9.76 24.58
N LYS A 14 -4.11 -10.35 25.13
CA LYS A 14 -4.88 -11.39 24.45
C LYS A 14 -6.35 -11.23 24.77
N GLU A 15 -7.16 -11.07 23.74
CA GLU A 15 -8.59 -10.86 23.90
C GLU A 15 -9.37 -11.37 22.67
N THR A 16 -10.69 -11.33 22.76
CA THR A 16 -11.61 -11.53 21.67
C THR A 16 -11.67 -10.30 20.77
N LEU A 17 -11.39 -10.47 19.48
CA LEU A 17 -11.46 -9.44 18.46
C LEU A 17 -12.74 -9.61 17.62
N THR A 18 -13.50 -8.53 17.45
CA THR A 18 -14.66 -8.50 16.56
C THR A 18 -14.40 -7.60 15.36
N ILE A 19 -14.55 -8.15 14.14
CA ILE A 19 -14.43 -7.43 12.86
C ILE A 19 -15.74 -7.59 12.10
N GLY A 20 -16.51 -6.52 11.96
CA GLY A 20 -17.86 -6.59 11.38
C GLY A 20 -18.75 -7.54 12.18
N ASN A 21 -19.23 -8.62 11.56
CA ASN A 21 -20.01 -9.68 12.21
C ASN A 21 -19.17 -10.90 12.64
N MET A 22 -17.85 -10.86 12.45
CA MET A 22 -16.95 -11.97 12.77
C MET A 22 -16.33 -11.76 14.14
N THR A 23 -16.39 -12.78 14.98
CA THR A 23 -15.73 -12.80 16.30
C THR A 23 -14.62 -13.84 16.30
N ILE A 24 -13.40 -13.40 16.61
CA ILE A 24 -12.16 -14.17 16.66
C ILE A 24 -11.71 -14.21 18.12
N GLU A 25 -11.71 -15.40 18.70
CA GLU A 25 -11.33 -15.56 20.11
C GLU A 25 -9.81 -15.60 20.24
N ASN A 26 -9.29 -15.28 21.42
CA ASN A 26 -7.90 -15.54 21.78
C ASN A 26 -6.87 -14.87 20.84
N GLN A 27 -7.19 -13.68 20.30
CA GLN A 27 -6.29 -12.92 19.46
C GLN A 27 -5.23 -12.22 20.32
N GLU A 28 -3.96 -12.48 20.03
CA GLU A 28 -2.84 -11.75 20.62
C GLU A 28 -2.61 -10.44 19.87
N PHE A 29 -2.41 -9.35 20.60
CA PHE A 29 -2.12 -8.04 20.01
C PHE A 29 -1.22 -7.22 20.94
N GLY A 30 -0.59 -6.17 20.40
CA GLY A 30 0.20 -5.23 21.18
C GLY A 30 -0.65 -4.07 21.65
N GLU A 31 -0.72 -3.85 22.95
CA GLU A 31 -1.24 -2.62 23.54
C GLU A 31 -0.16 -1.55 23.49
N SER A 32 -0.43 -0.45 22.79
CA SER A 32 0.49 0.68 22.74
C SER A 32 0.57 1.37 24.11
N VAL A 33 1.78 1.48 24.65
CA VAL A 33 2.05 2.17 25.92
C VAL A 33 2.74 3.51 25.67
N TYR A 34 3.54 3.59 24.61
CA TYR A 34 4.26 4.80 24.27
C TYR A 34 4.52 4.92 22.76
N GLU A 35 4.06 6.05 22.21
CA GLU A 35 4.11 6.40 20.79
C GLU A 35 4.94 7.66 20.60
N PRO A 36 6.27 7.55 20.45
CA PRO A 36 7.12 8.71 20.18
C PRO A 36 6.86 9.28 18.78
N GLY A 37 6.87 10.62 18.69
CA GLY A 37 6.74 11.36 17.43
C GLY A 37 5.33 11.88 17.17
N SER A 38 5.12 12.46 15.98
CA SER A 38 3.83 13.05 15.60
C SER A 38 3.04 12.21 14.59
N THR A 39 3.58 11.07 14.14
CA THR A 39 2.97 10.22 13.12
C THR A 39 1.55 9.80 13.48
N PHE A 40 1.34 9.33 14.72
CA PHE A 40 0.01 8.93 15.19
C PHE A 40 -0.84 10.10 15.72
N VAL A 41 -0.23 11.26 16.04
CA VAL A 41 -0.95 12.46 16.48
C VAL A 41 -1.87 13.01 15.38
N PHE A 42 -1.43 12.90 14.12
CA PHE A 42 -2.20 13.37 12.96
C PHE A 42 -2.94 12.23 12.23
N ALA A 43 -2.81 11.00 12.72
CA ALA A 43 -3.56 9.88 12.17
C ALA A 43 -5.06 10.03 12.50
N LYS A 44 -5.91 9.66 11.55
CA LYS A 44 -7.37 9.57 11.77
C LYS A 44 -7.81 8.21 12.31
N PHE A 45 -6.86 7.29 12.53
CA PHE A 45 -7.10 5.93 12.98
C PHE A 45 -6.50 5.70 14.36
N ASP A 46 -7.09 4.78 15.13
CA ASP A 46 -6.69 4.49 16.51
C ASP A 46 -5.62 3.38 16.62
N GLY A 47 -5.43 2.59 15.55
CA GLY A 47 -4.44 1.51 15.52
C GLY A 47 -4.33 0.83 14.16
N VAL A 48 -3.51 -0.22 14.10
CA VAL A 48 -3.20 -0.96 12.87
C VAL A 48 -3.50 -2.44 13.05
N LEU A 49 -4.22 -3.01 12.10
CA LEU A 49 -4.47 -4.46 12.02
C LEU A 49 -3.60 -5.05 10.90
N GLY A 50 -2.55 -5.77 11.29
CA GLY A 50 -1.64 -6.42 10.35
C GLY A 50 -2.25 -7.67 9.70
N LEU A 51 -2.21 -7.73 8.36
CA LEU A 51 -2.68 -8.86 7.54
C LEU A 51 -1.56 -9.53 6.74
N GLY A 52 -0.31 -9.26 7.09
CA GLY A 52 0.86 -9.93 6.52
C GLY A 52 1.06 -11.35 7.05
N TYR A 53 2.12 -12.01 6.61
CA TYR A 53 2.48 -13.34 7.09
C TYR A 53 3.09 -13.29 8.50
N PRO A 54 3.04 -14.40 9.27
CA PRO A 54 3.59 -14.48 10.63
C PRO A 54 5.08 -14.13 10.76
N ALA A 55 5.85 -14.32 9.68
CA ALA A 55 7.30 -14.12 9.70
C ALA A 55 7.72 -12.69 10.05
N LEU A 56 6.84 -11.70 9.84
CA LEU A 56 7.06 -10.30 10.21
C LEU A 56 6.44 -9.89 11.55
N ALA A 57 5.73 -10.80 12.23
CA ALA A 57 5.18 -10.51 13.55
C ALA A 57 6.32 -10.33 14.56
N GLU A 58 6.39 -9.16 15.19
CA GLU A 58 7.45 -8.82 16.16
C GLU A 58 7.52 -9.81 17.33
N VAL A 59 6.34 -10.30 17.74
CA VAL A 59 6.20 -11.44 18.63
C VAL A 59 5.69 -12.61 17.81
N ARG A 60 6.40 -13.74 17.86
CA ARG A 60 5.99 -14.96 17.17
C ARG A 60 4.64 -15.43 17.72
N GLY A 61 3.60 -15.23 16.92
CA GLY A 61 2.22 -15.58 17.23
C GLY A 61 1.41 -15.75 15.96
N LYS A 62 0.15 -16.18 16.11
CA LYS A 62 -0.79 -16.25 14.98
C LYS A 62 -1.28 -14.84 14.65
N THR A 63 -1.20 -14.47 13.38
CA THR A 63 -1.81 -13.22 12.91
C THR A 63 -3.34 -13.31 13.02
N VAL A 64 -4.01 -12.17 12.88
CA VAL A 64 -5.48 -12.13 12.82
C VAL A 64 -6.01 -13.07 11.74
N PHE A 65 -5.39 -13.06 10.55
CA PHE A 65 -5.85 -13.89 9.46
C PHE A 65 -5.59 -15.39 9.68
N ASP A 66 -4.47 -15.76 10.32
CA ASP A 66 -4.24 -17.14 10.72
C ASP A 66 -5.28 -17.64 11.73
N ASN A 67 -5.69 -16.78 12.66
CA ASN A 67 -6.74 -17.13 13.63
C ASN A 67 -8.11 -17.24 12.96
N ILE A 68 -8.44 -16.36 12.01
CA ILE A 68 -9.66 -16.47 11.19
C ILE A 68 -9.74 -17.83 10.48
N ILE A 69 -8.63 -18.26 9.85
CA ILE A 69 -8.54 -19.55 9.15
C ILE A 69 -8.61 -20.71 10.14
N ALA A 70 -7.82 -20.68 11.22
CA ALA A 70 -7.75 -21.75 12.20
C ALA A 70 -9.09 -21.98 12.93
N GLN A 71 -9.84 -20.90 13.18
CA GLN A 71 -11.17 -20.95 13.79
C GLN A 71 -12.30 -21.15 12.77
N LYS A 72 -11.97 -21.40 11.49
CA LYS A 72 -12.91 -21.66 10.39
C LYS A 72 -13.99 -20.59 10.25
N LYS A 73 -13.62 -19.32 10.39
CA LYS A 73 -14.54 -18.18 10.31
C LYS A 73 -14.85 -17.74 8.87
N VAL A 74 -14.17 -18.33 7.88
CA VAL A 74 -14.33 -18.07 6.45
C VAL A 74 -14.39 -19.37 5.66
N ASP A 75 -15.12 -19.37 4.53
CA ASP A 75 -15.21 -20.52 3.63
C ASP A 75 -13.91 -20.75 2.84
N GLN A 76 -13.14 -19.68 2.61
CA GLN A 76 -11.86 -19.71 1.91
C GLN A 76 -10.86 -18.80 2.60
N ALA A 77 -9.59 -19.22 2.61
CA ALA A 77 -8.47 -18.45 3.13
C ALA A 77 -8.06 -17.33 2.16
N VAL A 78 -9.00 -16.42 1.83
CA VAL A 78 -8.80 -15.26 0.97
C VAL A 78 -9.54 -14.05 1.55
N PHE A 79 -8.90 -12.89 1.46
CA PHE A 79 -9.50 -11.57 1.68
C PHE A 79 -9.21 -10.66 0.49
N SER A 80 -9.96 -9.57 0.37
CA SER A 80 -9.77 -8.58 -0.68
C SER A 80 -10.12 -7.17 -0.21
N PHE A 81 -9.50 -6.18 -0.85
CA PHE A 81 -9.76 -4.78 -0.62
C PHE A 81 -10.36 -4.14 -1.86
N TYR A 82 -11.32 -3.25 -1.64
CA TYR A 82 -11.76 -2.27 -2.62
C TYR A 82 -11.56 -0.89 -2.02
N LEU A 83 -10.61 -0.14 -2.58
CA LEU A 83 -10.25 1.19 -2.14
C LEU A 83 -10.81 2.21 -3.13
N THR A 84 -11.40 3.28 -2.61
CA THR A 84 -11.91 4.38 -3.43
C THR A 84 -11.15 5.65 -3.14
N ARG A 85 -10.77 6.35 -4.21
CA ARG A 85 -10.06 7.62 -4.13
C ARG A 85 -11.04 8.78 -3.91
N SER A 86 -10.65 9.73 -3.05
CA SER A 86 -11.30 11.04 -2.99
C SER A 86 -11.05 11.80 -4.29
N LYS A 87 -12.12 12.26 -4.95
CA LYS A 87 -12.03 13.16 -6.09
C LYS A 87 -11.62 14.55 -5.61
N ALA A 88 -10.83 15.25 -6.42
CA ALA A 88 -10.30 16.58 -6.10
C ALA A 88 -11.39 17.67 -5.91
N ASP A 89 -12.64 17.38 -6.25
CA ASP A 89 -13.82 18.23 -6.03
C ASP A 89 -14.52 17.96 -4.68
N GLY A 90 -14.00 17.03 -3.87
CA GLY A 90 -14.60 16.62 -2.60
C GLY A 90 -15.92 15.86 -2.74
N SER A 91 -16.30 15.42 -3.94
CA SER A 91 -17.60 14.82 -4.20
C SER A 91 -17.67 13.32 -3.83
N SER A 92 -16.55 12.67 -3.52
CA SER A 92 -16.51 11.28 -3.07
C SER A 92 -15.89 11.16 -1.68
N SER A 93 -16.55 10.37 -0.83
CA SER A 93 -15.93 9.91 0.41
C SER A 93 -14.84 8.90 0.08
N GLU A 94 -13.63 9.10 0.59
CA GLU A 94 -12.66 8.02 0.75
C GLU A 94 -13.33 6.86 1.47
N GLY A 95 -13.24 5.67 0.89
CA GLY A 95 -13.89 4.47 1.39
C GLY A 95 -13.03 3.25 1.12
N CYS A 96 -12.80 2.48 2.17
CA CYS A 96 -12.19 1.16 2.10
C CYS A 96 -13.28 0.13 2.44
N ALA A 97 -13.53 -0.80 1.52
CA ALA A 97 -14.36 -1.96 1.79
C ALA A 97 -13.47 -3.21 1.78
N SER A 98 -13.34 -3.85 2.93
CA SER A 98 -12.66 -5.13 3.08
C SER A 98 -13.68 -6.26 3.02
N TYR A 99 -13.44 -7.23 2.14
CA TYR A 99 -14.30 -8.40 1.98
C TYR A 99 -13.57 -9.65 2.45
N TRP A 100 -14.14 -10.30 3.47
CA TRP A 100 -13.79 -11.64 3.91
C TRP A 100 -14.75 -12.62 3.22
N ARG A 101 -14.25 -13.66 2.56
CA ARG A 101 -15.11 -14.52 1.74
C ARG A 101 -16.05 -15.38 2.59
N ASN A 102 -17.29 -14.90 2.73
CA ASN A 102 -18.49 -15.67 3.10
C ASN A 102 -19.49 -15.54 1.94
N ARG A 103 -19.61 -16.60 1.12
CA ARG A 103 -20.50 -16.90 -0.03
C ARG A 103 -21.27 -15.83 -0.86
N GLN A 104 -21.38 -14.55 -0.51
CA GLN A 104 -22.39 -13.66 -1.10
C GLN A 104 -21.90 -12.49 -1.94
N ARG A 105 -20.68 -11.94 -1.80
CA ARG A 105 -20.24 -10.83 -2.68
C ARG A 105 -18.72 -10.72 -2.83
N VAL A 106 -18.15 -11.20 -3.94
CA VAL A 106 -16.93 -10.65 -4.55
C VAL A 106 -17.04 -10.83 -6.08
N ILE A 107 -17.48 -9.79 -6.79
CA ILE A 107 -17.74 -9.80 -8.24
C ILE A 107 -16.41 -9.80 -9.05
N PHE A 108 -15.28 -9.48 -8.42
CA PHE A 108 -14.02 -9.18 -9.10
C PHE A 108 -13.04 -10.36 -9.22
N TRP A 109 -13.24 -11.47 -8.52
CA TRP A 109 -12.28 -12.59 -8.51
C TRP A 109 -12.23 -13.38 -9.81
N GLU A 110 -13.35 -13.52 -10.53
CA GLU A 110 -13.39 -14.31 -11.78
C GLU A 110 -12.55 -13.70 -12.92
N ARG A 111 -12.01 -12.48 -12.73
CA ARG A 111 -11.16 -11.76 -13.71
C ARG A 111 -9.75 -11.45 -13.19
N SER A 112 -9.38 -11.90 -11.99
CA SER A 112 -8.06 -11.61 -11.41
C SER A 112 -6.99 -12.55 -11.96
N ILE A 113 -5.79 -12.01 -12.21
CA ILE A 113 -4.59 -12.81 -12.46
C ILE A 113 -4.01 -13.22 -11.11
N GLY A 114 -3.80 -14.53 -10.91
CA GLY A 114 -3.09 -15.03 -9.74
C GLY A 114 -1.59 -14.86 -9.93
N ILE A 115 -0.96 -13.99 -9.13
CA ILE A 115 0.49 -13.83 -9.09
C ILE A 115 1.00 -14.51 -7.81
N PRO A 116 1.93 -15.47 -7.90
CA PRO A 116 2.41 -16.18 -6.72
C PRO A 116 3.22 -15.26 -5.80
N VAL A 117 3.09 -15.49 -4.49
CA VAL A 117 3.93 -14.83 -3.50
C VAL A 117 5.35 -15.38 -3.58
N THR A 118 6.35 -14.49 -3.68
CA THR A 118 7.77 -14.86 -3.84
C THR A 118 8.52 -14.97 -2.52
N ASP A 119 8.05 -14.30 -1.46
CA ASP A 119 8.58 -14.41 -0.10
C ASP A 119 7.46 -14.20 0.93
N GLN A 120 7.24 -15.18 1.80
CA GLN A 120 6.14 -15.20 2.78
C GLN A 120 6.46 -14.41 4.06
N GLY A 121 7.14 -13.27 3.92
CA GLY A 121 7.17 -12.21 4.93
C GLY A 121 6.08 -11.18 4.64
N TYR A 122 6.12 -10.63 3.43
CA TYR A 122 5.15 -9.67 2.92
C TYR A 122 4.19 -10.34 1.94
N TRP A 123 3.18 -9.60 1.47
CA TRP A 123 2.51 -9.92 0.20
C TRP A 123 3.42 -9.53 -0.97
N GLN A 124 4.58 -10.21 -1.05
CA GLN A 124 5.63 -9.93 -2.02
C GLN A 124 5.37 -10.65 -3.33
N ILE A 125 5.48 -9.94 -4.44
CA ILE A 125 5.27 -10.44 -5.80
C ILE A 125 6.41 -10.04 -6.72
N GLN A 126 6.53 -10.79 -7.82
CA GLN A 126 7.38 -10.41 -8.95
C GLN A 126 6.74 -9.24 -9.72
N ILE A 127 7.54 -8.21 -9.99
CA ILE A 127 7.27 -7.17 -10.99
C ILE A 127 8.12 -7.49 -12.22
N ASP A 128 7.50 -7.59 -13.39
CA ASP A 128 8.20 -7.98 -14.62
C ASP A 128 8.98 -6.81 -15.21
N SER A 129 8.38 -5.61 -15.24
CA SER A 129 9.03 -4.35 -15.63
C SER A 129 8.19 -3.14 -15.24
N VAL A 130 8.81 -1.96 -15.24
CA VAL A 130 8.12 -0.67 -15.12
C VAL A 130 8.49 0.21 -16.30
N ALA A 131 7.49 0.71 -17.01
CA ALA A 131 7.65 1.58 -18.15
C ALA A 131 7.19 3.01 -17.85
N VAL A 132 7.94 3.99 -18.36
CA VAL A 132 7.56 5.40 -18.35
C VAL A 132 7.58 5.86 -19.80
N GLN A 133 6.53 6.55 -20.25
CA GLN A 133 6.36 6.93 -21.68
C GLN A 133 6.36 5.74 -22.65
N GLY A 134 5.89 4.56 -22.20
CA GLY A 134 5.87 3.35 -23.03
C GLY A 134 7.25 2.73 -23.30
N ALA A 135 8.32 3.29 -22.73
CA ALA A 135 9.64 2.68 -22.74
C ALA A 135 9.87 1.96 -21.41
N ASN A 136 10.16 0.65 -21.47
CA ASN A 136 10.60 -0.11 -20.29
C ASN A 136 11.84 0.58 -19.73
N SER A 137 11.69 1.18 -18.55
CA SER A 137 12.67 2.09 -17.96
C SER A 137 13.30 1.49 -16.70
N PHE A 138 12.55 0.64 -15.99
CA PHE A 138 12.99 0.04 -14.73
C PHE A 138 12.57 -1.44 -14.65
N CYS A 139 13.17 -2.15 -13.69
CA CYS A 139 12.95 -3.58 -13.48
C CYS A 139 13.07 -4.44 -14.75
N LEU A 140 14.01 -4.12 -15.66
CA LEU A 140 14.13 -4.79 -16.97
C LEU A 140 14.41 -6.30 -16.90
N LYS A 141 14.98 -6.77 -15.79
CA LYS A 141 15.24 -8.19 -15.51
C LYS A 141 14.24 -8.76 -14.50
N GLY A 142 13.14 -8.04 -14.28
CA GLY A 142 12.27 -8.21 -13.14
C GLY A 142 12.85 -7.61 -11.86
N CYS A 143 11.97 -7.31 -10.92
CA CYS A 143 12.28 -6.90 -9.55
C CYS A 143 11.20 -7.42 -8.59
N GLN A 144 11.38 -7.19 -7.29
CA GLN A 144 10.39 -7.55 -6.28
C GLN A 144 9.60 -6.32 -5.83
N GLY A 145 8.33 -6.51 -5.52
CA GLY A 145 7.49 -5.50 -4.89
C GLY A 145 6.54 -6.10 -3.87
N ILE A 146 6.09 -5.29 -2.93
CA ILE A 146 5.06 -5.66 -1.95
C ILE A 146 3.77 -4.94 -2.27
N VAL A 147 2.65 -5.64 -2.10
CA VAL A 147 1.31 -5.04 -2.16
C VAL A 147 0.91 -4.65 -0.74
N ASP A 148 0.77 -3.35 -0.49
CA ASP A 148 0.68 -2.83 0.88
C ASP A 148 -0.42 -1.77 1.04
N THR A 149 -1.53 -2.17 1.64
CA THR A 149 -2.65 -1.28 2.00
C THR A 149 -2.33 -0.31 3.14
N GLY A 150 -1.18 -0.46 3.81
CA GLY A 150 -0.71 0.45 4.85
C GLY A 150 0.07 1.64 4.30
N THR A 151 0.41 1.64 3.01
CA THR A 151 1.19 2.70 2.36
C THR A 151 0.35 3.48 1.36
N SER A 152 0.27 4.80 1.50
CA SER A 152 -0.54 5.63 0.60
C SER A 152 0.09 5.85 -0.79
N LEU A 153 1.42 5.88 -0.88
CA LEU A 153 2.15 6.24 -2.12
C LEU A 153 2.79 5.01 -2.78
N LEU A 154 3.21 5.15 -4.03
CA LEU A 154 4.10 4.20 -4.68
C LEU A 154 5.53 4.38 -4.15
N GLY A 155 6.08 3.33 -3.56
CA GLY A 155 7.46 3.31 -3.08
C GLY A 155 8.39 2.60 -4.06
N GLY A 156 9.61 3.10 -4.25
CA GLY A 156 10.64 2.37 -5.00
C GLY A 156 12.07 2.77 -4.60
N PRO A 157 13.08 2.09 -5.18
CA PRO A 157 14.48 2.40 -4.94
C PRO A 157 14.80 3.87 -5.26
N LEU A 158 15.62 4.50 -4.42
CA LEU A 158 15.90 5.94 -4.50
C LEU A 158 16.28 6.42 -5.91
N THR A 159 17.20 5.71 -6.58
CA THR A 159 17.69 6.09 -7.92
C THR A 159 16.60 5.99 -9.00
N GLU A 160 15.74 4.97 -8.91
CA GLU A 160 14.64 4.76 -9.85
C GLU A 160 13.55 5.83 -9.63
N ILE A 161 13.21 6.11 -8.38
CA ILE A 161 12.24 7.15 -8.05
C ILE A 161 12.74 8.53 -8.49
N LEU A 162 13.99 8.90 -8.20
CA LEU A 162 14.54 10.18 -8.65
C LEU A 162 14.50 10.32 -10.18
N THR A 163 14.69 9.22 -10.92
CA THR A 163 14.54 9.20 -12.38
C THR A 163 13.08 9.43 -12.80
N ILE A 164 12.12 8.79 -12.13
CA ILE A 164 10.69 9.06 -12.34
C ILE A 164 10.35 10.53 -12.07
N GLN A 165 10.85 11.10 -10.97
CA GLN A 165 10.60 12.51 -10.63
C GLN A 165 11.12 13.44 -11.74
N GLN A 166 12.27 13.14 -12.35
CA GLN A 166 12.78 13.88 -13.51
C GLN A 166 11.85 13.77 -14.72
N PHE A 167 11.35 12.56 -15.05
CA PHE A 167 10.43 12.36 -16.17
C PHE A 167 9.11 13.11 -16.00
N ILE A 168 8.60 13.24 -14.77
CA ILE A 168 7.36 13.99 -14.49
C ILE A 168 7.61 15.46 -14.14
N GLY A 169 8.88 15.90 -14.06
CA GLY A 169 9.25 17.26 -13.72
C GLY A 169 8.88 17.67 -12.29
N ALA A 170 8.89 16.73 -11.35
CA ALA A 170 8.64 17.00 -9.93
C ALA A 170 9.94 17.37 -9.20
N SER A 171 9.83 18.29 -8.24
CA SER A 171 10.95 18.80 -7.44
C SER A 171 10.70 18.55 -5.95
N PRO A 172 11.75 18.29 -5.16
CA PRO A 172 11.58 18.10 -3.72
C PRO A 172 11.10 19.39 -3.05
N SER A 173 10.18 19.24 -2.12
CA SER A 173 9.71 20.28 -1.21
C SER A 173 10.52 20.28 0.09
N SER A 174 10.31 21.28 0.94
CA SER A 174 10.94 21.37 2.26
C SER A 174 10.52 20.24 3.22
N THR A 175 9.41 19.54 2.94
CA THR A 175 8.92 18.41 3.74
C THR A 175 9.41 17.06 3.21
N GLY A 176 10.21 17.04 2.14
CA GLY A 176 10.75 15.82 1.53
C GLY A 176 9.83 15.17 0.49
N GLU A 177 8.58 15.64 0.38
CA GLU A 177 7.66 15.23 -0.69
C GLU A 177 8.05 15.89 -2.01
N PHE A 178 7.63 15.31 -3.14
CA PHE A 178 7.89 15.88 -4.46
C PHE A 178 6.66 16.62 -4.99
N VAL A 179 6.84 17.87 -5.39
CA VAL A 179 5.79 18.75 -5.92
C VAL A 179 6.00 19.05 -7.39
N LEU A 180 4.91 19.27 -8.12
CA LEU A 180 4.92 19.62 -9.53
C LEU A 180 3.82 20.64 -9.86
N ASP A 181 3.94 21.28 -11.03
CA ASP A 181 2.94 22.22 -11.53
C ASP A 181 1.67 21.48 -11.95
N CYS A 182 0.56 21.76 -11.27
CA CYS A 182 -0.76 21.20 -11.58
C CYS A 182 -1.22 21.49 -13.01
N ALA A 183 -0.78 22.59 -13.64
CA ALA A 183 -1.14 22.92 -15.02
C ALA A 183 -0.57 21.94 -16.04
N ARG A 184 0.49 21.21 -15.68
CA ARG A 184 1.16 20.23 -16.55
C ARG A 184 0.58 18.84 -16.49
N LEU A 185 -0.44 18.59 -15.66
CA LEU A 185 -0.96 17.24 -15.39
C LEU A 185 -1.31 16.45 -16.66
N SER A 186 -1.94 17.10 -17.64
CA SER A 186 -2.32 16.46 -18.91
C SER A 186 -1.14 16.12 -19.83
N SER A 187 0.03 16.70 -19.57
CA SER A 187 1.26 16.47 -20.35
C SER A 187 2.18 15.42 -19.73
N LEU A 188 1.89 14.96 -18.51
CA LEU A 188 2.75 14.02 -17.82
C LEU A 188 2.63 12.62 -18.43
N PRO A 189 3.71 11.82 -18.38
CA PRO A 189 3.70 10.50 -18.97
C PRO A 189 2.81 9.53 -18.19
N HIS A 190 2.37 8.47 -18.86
CA HIS A 190 1.81 7.32 -18.14
C HIS A 190 2.95 6.47 -17.55
N VAL A 191 2.65 5.80 -16.43
CA VAL A 191 3.56 4.84 -15.79
C VAL A 191 2.88 3.49 -15.80
N THR A 192 3.52 2.48 -16.38
CA THR A 192 2.94 1.15 -16.56
C THR A 192 3.75 0.13 -15.78
N PHE A 193 3.08 -0.60 -14.88
CA PHE A 193 3.63 -1.77 -14.21
C PHE A 193 3.22 -3.02 -14.99
N VAL A 194 4.17 -3.90 -15.27
CA VAL A 194 3.89 -5.21 -15.87
C VAL A 194 3.98 -6.26 -14.77
N LEU A 195 2.86 -6.92 -14.47
CA LEU A 195 2.76 -7.93 -13.41
C LEU A 195 2.13 -9.20 -13.96
N GLY A 196 2.87 -10.32 -13.94
CA GLY A 196 2.40 -11.59 -14.48
C GLY A 196 2.06 -11.51 -15.97
N GLY A 197 2.80 -10.70 -16.73
CA GLY A 197 2.58 -10.44 -18.15
C GLY A 197 1.41 -9.51 -18.48
N LYS A 198 0.73 -8.92 -17.49
CA LYS A 198 -0.35 -7.94 -17.72
C LYS A 198 0.10 -6.52 -17.37
N GLU A 199 -0.29 -5.57 -18.22
CA GLU A 199 -0.03 -4.15 -18.03
C GLU A 199 -1.07 -3.50 -17.11
N TYR A 200 -0.59 -2.74 -16.13
CA TYR A 200 -1.35 -1.88 -15.23
C TYR A 200 -0.84 -0.45 -15.40
N THR A 201 -1.56 0.34 -16.18
CA THR A 201 -1.15 1.69 -16.58
C THR A 201 -1.80 2.74 -15.71
N LEU A 202 -0.98 3.55 -15.04
CA LEU A 202 -1.38 4.71 -14.26
C LEU A 202 -1.26 5.99 -15.09
N THR A 203 -2.38 6.68 -15.20
CA THR A 203 -2.47 8.03 -15.77
C THR A 203 -1.96 9.07 -14.77
N PRO A 204 -1.59 10.28 -15.23
CA PRO A 204 -1.21 11.39 -14.36
C PRO A 204 -2.23 11.69 -13.26
N GLN A 205 -3.52 11.58 -13.56
CA GLN A 205 -4.61 11.82 -12.61
C GLN A 205 -4.61 10.77 -11.49
N GLN A 206 -4.11 9.56 -11.76
CA GLN A 206 -4.03 8.46 -10.80
C GLN A 206 -2.76 8.52 -9.95
N TYR A 207 -1.60 8.91 -10.49
CA TYR A 207 -0.40 8.98 -9.66
C TYR A 207 -0.10 10.38 -9.09
N VAL A 208 -0.83 11.44 -9.43
CA VAL A 208 -0.64 12.78 -8.84
C VAL A 208 -1.74 13.10 -7.83
N ARG A 209 -1.36 13.47 -6.62
CA ARG A 209 -2.28 13.93 -5.57
C ARG A 209 -2.41 15.44 -5.63
N LYS A 210 -3.64 15.94 -5.78
CA LYS A 210 -3.93 17.37 -5.79
C LYS A 210 -4.54 17.78 -4.45
N GLU A 211 -3.91 18.72 -3.76
CA GLU A 211 -4.39 19.26 -2.50
C GLU A 211 -4.64 20.76 -2.63
N THR A 212 -5.60 21.28 -1.86
CA THR A 212 -5.87 22.72 -1.80
C THR A 212 -5.34 23.27 -0.50
N GLN A 213 -4.32 24.12 -0.57
CA GLN A 213 -3.73 24.80 0.58
C GLN A 213 -3.85 26.31 0.37
N GLY A 214 -4.52 27.02 1.30
CA GLY A 214 -4.68 28.48 1.23
C GLY A 214 -5.38 28.99 -0.05
N GLY A 215 -6.26 28.19 -0.65
CA GLY A 215 -6.95 28.53 -1.91
C GLY A 215 -6.13 28.28 -3.18
N GLN A 216 -4.90 27.76 -3.06
CA GLN A 216 -4.07 27.34 -4.18
C GLN A 216 -4.01 25.81 -4.26
N SER A 217 -4.01 25.29 -5.49
CA SER A 217 -3.81 23.86 -5.72
C SER A 217 -2.32 23.53 -5.74
N VAL A 218 -1.90 22.60 -4.90
CA VAL A 218 -0.56 22.00 -4.88
C VAL A 218 -0.68 20.57 -5.37
N CYS A 219 0.19 20.17 -6.30
CA CYS A 219 0.21 18.82 -6.84
C CYS A 219 1.45 18.08 -6.34
N PHE A 220 1.22 16.97 -5.65
CA PHE A 220 2.23 16.08 -5.10
C PHE A 220 2.37 14.83 -5.96
N SER A 221 3.61 14.41 -6.18
CA SER A 221 3.91 13.14 -6.82
C SER A 221 3.48 11.98 -5.93
N GLY A 222 2.82 11.00 -6.53
CA GLY A 222 2.45 9.75 -5.87
C GLY A 222 3.61 8.78 -5.67
N PHE A 223 4.83 9.18 -6.06
CA PHE A 223 6.04 8.37 -5.95
C PHE A 223 6.94 8.88 -4.82
N GLN A 224 7.43 7.97 -3.99
CA GLN A 224 8.37 8.27 -2.91
C GLN A 224 9.54 7.29 -2.89
N PRO A 225 10.75 7.76 -2.55
CA PRO A 225 11.88 6.87 -2.33
C PRO A 225 11.65 6.08 -1.05
N VAL A 226 11.90 4.77 -1.12
CA VAL A 226 11.92 3.90 0.06
C VAL A 226 13.22 3.12 0.08
N ASN A 227 13.75 2.90 1.29
CA ASN A 227 14.92 2.06 1.49
C ASN A 227 14.48 0.75 2.14
N LEU A 228 13.84 -0.11 1.35
CA LEU A 228 13.39 -1.42 1.77
C LEU A 228 14.10 -2.49 0.94
N ILE A 229 14.74 -3.43 1.63
CA ILE A 229 15.59 -4.46 1.01
C ILE A 229 15.15 -5.83 1.55
N SER A 230 14.87 -6.75 0.63
CA SER A 230 14.63 -8.17 0.91
C SER A 230 15.88 -9.00 0.67
N SER A 231 15.79 -10.31 0.95
CA SER A 231 16.79 -11.29 0.51
C SER A 231 17.01 -11.33 -1.00
N GLN A 232 16.06 -10.83 -1.79
CA GLN A 232 16.08 -10.80 -3.26
C GLN A 232 16.44 -9.42 -3.82
N GLY A 233 16.78 -8.44 -2.97
CA GLY A 233 17.17 -7.09 -3.35
C GLY A 233 16.15 -6.01 -2.96
N PRO A 234 16.32 -4.78 -3.47
CA PRO A 234 15.43 -3.66 -3.19
C PRO A 234 13.97 -3.96 -3.55
N LEU A 235 13.05 -3.47 -2.74
CA LEU A 235 11.61 -3.65 -2.93
C LEU A 235 10.93 -2.37 -3.43
N TRP A 236 10.00 -2.58 -4.36
CA TRP A 236 8.94 -1.63 -4.64
C TRP A 236 7.78 -1.80 -3.65
N ILE A 237 7.00 -0.74 -3.42
CA ILE A 237 5.76 -0.76 -2.64
C ILE A 237 4.62 -0.31 -3.54
N LEU A 238 3.68 -1.21 -3.81
CA LEU A 238 2.42 -0.94 -4.51
C LEU A 238 1.37 -0.57 -3.47
N GLY A 239 1.34 0.72 -3.12
CA GLY A 239 0.42 1.30 -2.14
C GLY A 239 -0.94 1.70 -2.72
N ASP A 240 -1.69 2.53 -1.98
CA ASP A 240 -3.06 2.95 -2.31
C ASP A 240 -3.18 3.57 -3.70
N VAL A 241 -2.19 4.36 -4.14
CA VAL A 241 -2.13 4.93 -5.51
C VAL A 241 -2.27 3.86 -6.61
N PHE A 242 -1.78 2.64 -6.36
CA PHE A 242 -1.93 1.51 -7.27
C PHE A 242 -3.22 0.72 -6.99
N LEU A 243 -3.59 0.55 -5.72
CA LEU A 243 -4.67 -0.32 -5.28
C LEU A 243 -6.08 0.24 -5.49
N THR A 244 -6.22 1.54 -5.76
CA THR A 244 -7.51 2.17 -6.07
C THR A 244 -7.96 2.00 -7.53
N GLU A 245 -7.10 1.43 -8.40
CA GLU A 245 -7.29 1.35 -9.85
C GLU A 245 -7.46 -0.09 -10.37
#